data_AF-A0A9W8VDN7-F1
#
_entry.id   AF-A0A9W8VDN7-F1
#
_cell.length_a   1.000
_cell.length_b   1.000
_cell.length_c   1.000
_cell.angle_alpha   90.00
_cell.angle_beta   90.00
_cell.angle_gamma   90.00
#
_symmetry.space_group_name_H-M   'P 1'
#
loop_
_entity.id
_entity.type
_entity.pdbx_description
1 polymer ?
#
loop_
_entity_poly.entity_id
_entity_poly.type
_entity_poly.pdbx_seq_one_letter_code
_entity_poly.pdbx_strand_id
1 'polypeptide(L)'
;MEESSAGIRATQARRQFLVAATGTALSDDEPLSDPQNSWLLYIERQIKKYPATELGDLLQYDEGPSASIESNDLSVTKIFLLLASLADFIKRGHHPSIDNALGFLTNQHLIPGALEQPLKNRARTLVFHLMAIITMMYSTELEGLNRRDVDELRIDQTQCISIEFNQPAEIAELPFCEMMQSFGPLLPVKDDTVMQSVADPVFSADSLYVSLLNASTLTQVGEIQIQWINNISSHLQFDSESRTLKLFCLPSFAEVNSNTSAAVFKYETLQLPLNAISHCLKLTASADSFKITTTCIIAQRILHQKPF
;
A
#
# COMPACT_ATOMS: atom_id res chain seq x y z
N MET A 1 20.58 30.62 11.13
CA MET A 1 19.38 29.81 11.37
C MET A 1 19.89 28.45 11.80
N GLU A 2 19.78 28.14 13.09
CA GLU A 2 20.12 26.80 13.59
C GLU A 2 18.92 25.90 13.29
N GLU A 3 19.14 24.93 12.42
CA GLU A 3 18.15 23.89 12.16
C GLU A 3 18.01 23.05 13.43
N SER A 4 16.78 22.91 13.94
CA SER A 4 16.54 22.18 15.19
C SER A 4 17.04 20.73 15.06
N SER A 5 17.72 20.23 16.08
CA SER A 5 18.19 18.83 16.17
C SER A 5 17.06 17.81 15.91
N ALA A 6 15.80 18.15 16.21
CA ALA A 6 14.65 17.34 15.88
C ALA A 6 14.40 17.22 14.36
N GLY A 7 14.54 18.32 13.62
CA GLY A 7 14.37 18.34 12.16
C GLY A 7 15.42 17.51 11.43
N ILE A 8 16.67 17.53 11.92
CA ILE A 8 17.76 16.71 11.38
C ILE A 8 17.44 15.22 11.55
N ARG A 9 16.99 14.80 12.75
CA ARG A 9 16.62 13.40 13.03
C ARG A 9 15.44 12.92 12.19
N ALA A 10 14.41 13.75 12.03
CA ALA A 10 13.25 13.42 11.20
C ALA A 10 13.65 13.23 9.73
N THR A 11 14.50 14.11 9.19
CA THR A 11 15.02 14.01 7.83
C THR A 11 15.84 12.73 7.64
N GLN A 12 16.71 12.40 8.61
CA GLN A 12 17.51 11.19 8.57
C GLN A 12 16.64 9.92 8.59
N ALA A 13 15.61 9.86 9.44
CA ALA A 13 14.71 8.71 9.50
C ALA A 13 13.95 8.48 8.17
N ARG A 14 13.48 9.56 7.52
CA ARG A 14 12.84 9.49 6.20
C ARG A 14 13.79 8.93 5.13
N ARG A 15 15.05 9.40 5.13
CA ARG A 15 16.09 8.90 4.22
C ARG A 15 16.40 7.43 4.45
N GLN A 16 16.55 7.03 5.72
CA GLN A 16 16.77 5.63 6.08
C GLN A 16 15.63 4.74 5.58
N PHE A 17 14.38 5.19 5.73
CA PHE A 17 13.24 4.49 5.16
C PHE A 17 13.32 4.38 3.62
N LEU A 18 13.63 5.46 2.90
CA LEU A 18 13.76 5.41 1.44
C LEU A 18 14.87 4.44 1.00
N VAL A 19 16.05 4.50 1.63
CA VAL A 19 17.16 3.59 1.34
C VAL A 19 16.74 2.14 1.62
N ALA A 20 16.10 1.90 2.76
CA ALA A 20 15.60 0.57 3.11
C ALA A 20 14.56 0.09 2.10
N ALA A 21 13.53 0.85 1.78
CA ALA A 21 12.43 0.43 0.89
C ALA A 21 12.88 0.25 -0.57
N THR A 22 13.70 1.16 -1.08
CA THR A 22 14.15 1.11 -2.47
C THR A 22 15.34 0.17 -2.63
N GLY A 23 16.31 0.21 -1.72
CA GLY A 23 17.61 -0.44 -1.88
C GLY A 23 18.63 0.42 -2.61
N THR A 24 18.27 1.67 -2.91
CA THR A 24 19.17 2.65 -3.49
C THR A 24 19.86 3.40 -2.36
N ALA A 25 21.19 3.36 -2.33
CA ALA A 25 21.95 4.18 -1.40
C ALA A 25 21.73 5.67 -1.73
N LEU A 26 21.52 6.49 -0.70
CA LEU A 26 21.40 7.94 -0.81
C LEU A 26 22.46 8.55 0.09
N SER A 27 23.17 9.57 -0.41
CA SER A 27 24.07 10.35 0.46
C SER A 27 23.24 11.22 1.42
N ASP A 28 23.78 11.52 2.59
CA ASP A 28 23.11 12.37 3.59
C ASP A 28 22.81 13.78 3.03
N ASP A 29 23.69 14.29 2.17
CA ASP A 29 23.59 15.63 1.55
C ASP A 29 22.85 15.64 0.20
N GLU A 30 22.53 14.48 -0.38
CA GLU A 30 21.92 14.41 -1.71
C GLU A 30 20.46 14.86 -1.67
N PRO A 31 20.02 15.85 -2.46
CA PRO A 31 18.62 16.28 -2.45
C PRO A 31 17.70 15.15 -2.92
N LEU A 32 16.59 14.95 -2.22
CA LEU A 32 15.58 13.98 -2.63
C LEU A 32 14.88 14.44 -3.90
N SER A 33 14.58 13.51 -4.81
CA SER A 33 13.81 13.78 -6.01
C SER A 33 12.34 14.10 -5.68
N ASP A 34 11.64 14.78 -6.58
CA ASP A 34 10.21 15.09 -6.39
C ASP A 34 9.34 13.85 -6.15
N PRO A 35 9.53 12.71 -6.86
CA PRO A 35 8.82 11.47 -6.56
C PRO A 35 9.12 10.94 -5.15
N GLN A 36 10.37 10.98 -4.70
CA GLN A 36 10.75 10.55 -3.34
C GLN A 36 10.07 11.41 -2.28
N ASN A 37 10.11 12.75 -2.44
CA ASN A 37 9.44 13.69 -1.54
C ASN A 37 7.92 13.47 -1.51
N SER A 38 7.30 13.31 -2.68
CA SER A 38 5.87 13.06 -2.81
C SER A 38 5.43 11.78 -2.08
N TRP A 39 6.20 10.69 -2.20
CA TRP A 39 5.90 9.44 -1.52
C TRP A 39 6.09 9.55 0.00
N LEU A 40 7.16 10.19 0.47
CA LEU A 40 7.37 10.46 1.89
C LEU A 40 6.24 11.30 2.50
N LEU A 41 5.78 12.34 1.80
CA LEU A 41 4.65 13.15 2.22
C LEU A 41 3.35 12.35 2.30
N TYR A 42 3.13 11.42 1.37
CA TYR A 42 2.00 10.50 1.46
C TYR A 42 2.08 9.63 2.72
N ILE A 43 3.24 9.03 2.99
CA ILE A 43 3.46 8.17 4.16
C ILE A 43 3.23 8.97 5.44
N GLU A 44 3.81 10.17 5.52
CA GLU A 44 3.63 11.07 6.66
C GLU A 44 2.15 11.39 6.91
N ARG A 45 1.36 11.61 5.85
CA ARG A 45 -0.09 11.80 5.98
C ARG A 45 -0.80 10.56 6.49
N GLN A 46 -0.39 9.36 6.10
CA GLN A 46 -0.96 8.12 6.67
C GLN A 46 -0.60 7.98 8.14
N ILE A 47 0.65 8.25 8.51
CA ILE A 47 1.12 8.23 9.90
C ILE A 47 0.36 9.25 10.77
N LYS A 48 0.10 10.45 10.25
CA LYS A 48 -0.62 11.50 10.99
C LYS A 48 -2.10 11.17 11.25
N LYS A 49 -2.65 10.12 10.65
CA LYS A 49 -4.00 9.62 10.99
C LYS A 49 -4.02 8.88 12.33
N TYR A 50 -2.86 8.48 12.86
CA TYR A 50 -2.76 7.78 14.12
C TYR A 50 -2.99 8.70 15.31
N PRO A 51 -3.81 8.30 16.29
CA PRO A 51 -3.85 8.99 17.57
C PRO A 51 -2.47 8.87 18.23
N ALA A 52 -1.83 10.01 18.53
CA ALA A 52 -0.50 10.04 19.12
C ALA A 52 -0.44 9.28 20.46
N THR A 53 -1.55 9.24 21.21
CA THR A 53 -1.68 8.50 22.48
C THR A 53 -1.51 6.99 22.28
N GLU A 54 -2.14 6.42 21.25
CA GLU A 54 -2.09 4.98 20.96
C GLU A 54 -0.69 4.54 20.54
N LEU A 55 -0.02 5.37 19.75
CA LEU A 55 1.39 5.19 19.40
C LEU A 55 2.29 5.35 20.62
N GLY A 56 1.98 6.30 21.51
CA GLY A 56 2.69 6.55 22.75
C GLY A 56 2.77 5.30 23.63
N ASP A 57 1.62 4.68 23.86
CA ASP A 57 1.49 3.48 24.69
C ASP A 57 2.26 2.29 24.09
N LEU A 58 2.15 2.06 22.78
CA LEU A 58 2.80 0.93 22.11
C LEU A 58 4.31 1.12 21.98
N LEU A 59 4.77 2.35 21.77
CA LEU A 59 6.19 2.67 21.61
C LEU A 59 6.87 2.98 22.94
N GLN A 60 6.19 2.72 24.07
CA GLN A 60 6.64 2.98 25.43
C GLN A 60 7.31 4.34 25.57
N TYR A 61 6.55 5.39 25.27
CA TYR A 61 7.00 6.75 25.51
C TYR A 61 7.24 6.98 27.01
N ASP A 62 8.50 6.90 27.44
CA ASP A 62 8.95 7.37 28.75
C ASP A 62 9.06 8.91 28.75
N GLU A 63 8.00 9.58 28.28
CA GLU A 63 7.90 11.03 28.36
C GLU A 63 7.09 11.38 29.60
N GLY A 64 7.77 11.99 30.57
CA GLY A 64 7.12 12.59 31.73
C GLY A 64 5.98 13.54 31.31
N PRO A 65 5.04 13.85 32.23
CA PRO A 65 3.71 14.41 31.95
C PRO A 65 3.61 15.83 31.34
N SER A 66 4.62 16.32 30.62
CA SER A 66 4.76 17.73 30.20
C SER A 66 5.07 17.99 28.71
N ALA A 67 4.96 17.00 27.81
CA ALA A 67 5.26 17.19 26.36
C ALA A 67 4.00 17.24 25.47
N SER A 68 3.47 18.44 25.18
CA SER A 68 2.20 18.59 24.44
C SER A 68 2.31 19.01 22.97
N ILE A 69 3.49 19.40 22.46
CA ILE A 69 3.64 19.80 21.04
C ILE A 69 4.86 19.15 20.36
N GLU A 70 6.00 18.99 21.04
CA GLU A 70 7.18 18.28 20.46
C GLU A 70 6.97 16.77 20.30
N SER A 71 5.95 16.20 20.95
CA SER A 71 5.67 14.76 20.97
C SER A 71 5.22 14.23 19.60
N ASN A 72 4.53 15.03 18.79
CA ASN A 72 3.99 14.57 17.51
C ASN A 72 5.09 14.33 16.47
N ASP A 73 6.07 15.24 16.34
CA ASP A 73 7.18 15.09 15.39
C ASP A 73 8.12 13.93 15.77
N LEU A 74 8.30 13.70 17.07
CA LEU A 74 9.05 12.56 17.55
C LEU A 74 8.34 11.23 17.22
N SER A 75 7.00 11.21 17.26
CA SER A 75 6.20 10.02 16.92
C SER A 75 6.36 9.65 15.44
N VAL A 76 6.30 10.65 14.55
CA VAL A 76 6.52 10.47 13.12
C VAL A 76 7.93 9.95 12.85
N THR A 77 8.95 10.53 13.51
CA THR A 77 10.34 10.09 13.37
C THR A 77 10.52 8.62 13.76
N LYS A 78 10.00 8.21 14.91
CA LYS A 78 10.04 6.81 15.36
C LYS A 78 9.34 5.87 14.37
N ILE A 79 8.20 6.30 13.81
CA ILE A 79 7.47 5.47 12.84
C ILE A 79 8.23 5.33 11.52
N PHE A 80 8.93 6.37 11.06
CA PHE A 80 9.83 6.21 9.91
C PHE A 80 10.99 5.24 10.19
N LEU A 81 11.53 5.22 11.42
CA LEU A 81 12.52 4.20 11.81
C LEU A 81 11.92 2.79 11.79
N LEU A 82 10.71 2.61 12.31
CA LEU A 82 9.98 1.33 12.23
C LEU A 82 9.75 0.90 10.78
N LEU A 83 9.29 1.81 9.93
CA LEU A 83 9.08 1.56 8.50
C LEU A 83 10.40 1.16 7.82
N ALA A 84 11.52 1.81 8.16
CA ALA A 84 12.83 1.48 7.64
C ALA A 84 13.26 0.06 8.05
N SER A 85 13.15 -0.27 9.34
CA SER A 85 13.44 -1.61 9.86
C SER A 85 12.55 -2.68 9.23
N LEU A 86 11.25 -2.41 9.09
CA LEU A 86 10.31 -3.34 8.43
C LEU A 86 10.65 -3.51 6.95
N ALA A 87 10.96 -2.44 6.23
CA ALA A 87 11.33 -2.53 4.83
C ALA A 87 12.60 -3.38 4.63
N ASP A 88 13.61 -3.21 5.48
CA ASP A 88 14.82 -4.04 5.47
C ASP A 88 14.51 -5.51 5.84
N PHE A 89 13.68 -5.74 6.86
CA PHE A 89 13.23 -7.08 7.25
C PHE A 89 12.53 -7.81 6.10
N ILE A 90 11.54 -7.16 5.48
CA ILE A 90 10.77 -7.68 4.34
C ILE A 90 11.78 -8.09 3.25
N LYS A 91 12.68 -7.19 2.84
CA LYS A 91 13.65 -7.48 1.76
C LYS A 91 14.56 -8.67 1.98
N ARG A 92 14.95 -8.94 3.23
CA ARG A 92 15.83 -10.05 3.58
C ARG A 92 15.09 -11.38 3.72
N GLY A 93 13.81 -11.33 4.09
CA GLY A 93 13.03 -12.49 4.47
C GLY A 93 12.47 -13.26 3.27
N HIS A 94 12.68 -14.57 3.26
CA HIS A 94 11.82 -15.49 2.54
C HIS A 94 10.54 -15.67 3.37
N HIS A 95 9.41 -15.15 2.90
CA HIS A 95 8.09 -15.24 3.56
C HIS A 95 7.98 -14.50 4.91
N PRO A 96 8.07 -13.16 4.94
CA PRO A 96 7.86 -12.41 6.18
C PRO A 96 6.42 -12.65 6.69
N SER A 97 6.25 -12.95 7.97
CA SER A 97 4.95 -12.89 8.67
C SER A 97 4.93 -11.66 9.59
N ILE A 98 3.75 -11.25 10.05
CA ILE A 98 3.64 -10.14 11.00
C ILE A 98 4.31 -10.51 12.32
N ASP A 99 4.14 -11.74 12.81
CA ASP A 99 4.77 -12.19 14.06
C ASP A 99 6.29 -12.24 13.97
N ASN A 100 6.85 -12.66 12.82
CA ASN A 100 8.30 -12.61 12.60
C ASN A 100 8.82 -11.17 12.58
N ALA A 101 8.09 -10.27 11.91
CA ALA A 101 8.41 -8.85 11.88
C ALA A 101 8.34 -8.23 13.28
N LEU A 102 7.35 -8.61 14.07
CA LEU A 102 7.18 -8.15 15.44
C LEU A 102 8.34 -8.61 16.32
N GLY A 103 8.71 -9.89 16.26
CA GLY A 103 9.89 -10.43 16.95
C GLY A 103 11.17 -9.69 16.55
N PHE A 104 11.34 -9.39 15.26
CA PHE A 104 12.46 -8.59 14.76
C PHE A 104 12.49 -7.17 15.34
N LEU A 105 11.36 -6.46 15.35
CA LEU A 105 11.26 -5.11 15.92
C LEU A 105 11.46 -5.06 17.43
N THR A 106 10.97 -6.08 18.16
CA THR A 106 11.20 -6.22 19.61
C THR A 106 12.67 -6.48 19.90
N ASN A 107 13.35 -7.33 19.12
CA ASN A 107 14.78 -7.58 19.24
C ASN A 107 15.63 -6.32 18.95
N GLN A 108 15.12 -5.38 18.15
CA GLN A 108 15.74 -4.07 17.92
C GLN A 108 15.36 -3.01 18.97
N HIS A 109 14.58 -3.37 19.99
CA HIS A 109 14.05 -2.47 21.01
C HIS A 109 13.20 -1.31 20.46
N LEU A 110 12.61 -1.48 19.27
CA LEU A 110 11.75 -0.45 18.66
C LEU A 110 10.31 -0.54 19.15
N ILE A 111 9.85 -1.74 19.53
CA ILE A 111 8.56 -1.98 20.18
C ILE A 111 8.78 -2.96 21.36
N PRO A 112 9.29 -2.48 22.50
CA PRO A 112 9.50 -3.31 23.68
C PRO A 112 8.17 -3.84 24.25
N GLY A 113 8.18 -5.05 24.80
CA GLY A 113 6.99 -5.68 25.41
C GLY A 113 5.90 -6.11 24.41
N ALA A 114 6.11 -5.93 23.11
CA ALA A 114 5.09 -6.17 22.10
C ALA A 114 4.68 -7.63 21.91
N LEU A 115 5.44 -8.59 22.47
CA LEU A 115 5.13 -10.02 22.38
C LEU A 115 4.20 -10.49 23.52
N GLU A 116 3.95 -9.66 24.52
CA GLU A 116 3.12 -9.99 25.69
C GLU A 116 1.64 -9.68 25.42
N GLN A 117 0.75 -10.55 25.85
CA GLN A 117 -0.69 -10.26 25.81
C GLN A 117 -1.06 -9.24 26.91
N PRO A 118 -1.97 -8.28 26.65
CA PRO A 118 -2.79 -8.08 25.44
C PRO A 118 -2.14 -7.19 24.35
N LEU A 119 -0.92 -6.70 24.57
CA LEU A 119 -0.23 -5.77 23.66
C LEU A 119 0.10 -6.40 22.31
N LYS A 120 0.29 -7.73 22.27
CA LYS A 120 0.58 -8.48 21.04
C LYS A 120 -0.39 -8.18 19.91
N ASN A 121 -1.69 -8.18 20.18
CA ASN A 121 -2.71 -7.97 19.15
C ASN A 121 -2.75 -6.52 18.64
N ARG A 122 -2.55 -5.53 19.53
CA ARG A 122 -2.38 -4.12 19.13
C ARG A 122 -1.12 -3.93 18.29
N ALA A 123 -0.01 -4.56 18.68
CA ALA A 123 1.23 -4.49 17.94
C ALA A 123 1.16 -5.19 16.57
N ARG A 124 0.46 -6.34 16.47
CA ARG A 124 0.13 -7.00 15.20
C ARG A 124 -0.62 -6.05 14.27
N THR A 125 -1.62 -5.33 14.79
CA THR A 125 -2.40 -4.36 14.00
C THR A 125 -1.55 -3.18 13.52
N LEU A 126 -0.67 -2.65 14.37
CA LEU A 126 0.28 -1.62 13.97
C LEU A 126 1.21 -2.12 12.87
N VAL A 127 1.85 -3.29 13.06
CA VAL A 127 2.77 -3.87 12.07
C VAL A 127 2.02 -4.19 10.76
N PHE A 128 0.81 -4.72 10.83
CA PHE A 128 -0.04 -4.95 9.66
C PHE A 128 -0.22 -3.66 8.85
N HIS A 129 -0.59 -2.57 9.51
CA HIS A 129 -0.78 -1.29 8.84
C HIS A 129 0.54 -0.74 8.29
N LEU A 130 1.65 -0.78 9.04
CA LEU A 130 2.94 -0.30 8.56
C LEU A 130 3.40 -1.10 7.33
N MET A 131 3.23 -2.42 7.33
CA MET A 131 3.48 -3.25 6.17
C MET A 131 2.54 -2.89 5.00
N ALA A 132 1.26 -2.60 5.27
CA ALA A 132 0.31 -2.15 4.26
C ALA A 132 0.71 -0.78 3.65
N ILE A 133 1.26 0.15 4.44
CA ILE A 133 1.82 1.42 3.94
C ILE A 133 3.03 1.17 3.04
N ILE A 134 3.98 0.34 3.50
CA ILE A 134 5.20 0.04 2.72
C ILE A 134 4.82 -0.60 1.39
N THR A 135 3.91 -1.57 1.45
CA THR A 135 3.51 -2.38 0.30
C THR A 135 2.47 -1.70 -0.59
N MET A 136 1.74 -0.71 -0.05
CA MET A 136 0.58 -0.06 -0.66
C MET A 136 -0.51 -1.04 -1.09
N MET A 137 -0.53 -2.26 -0.54
CA MET A 137 -1.41 -3.32 -1.04
C MET A 137 -2.86 -3.13 -0.58
N TYR A 138 -3.08 -2.74 0.68
CA TYR A 138 -4.39 -2.42 1.22
C TYR A 138 -4.36 -1.08 1.95
N SER A 139 -5.52 -0.45 2.01
CA SER A 139 -5.81 0.56 3.04
C SER A 139 -6.37 -0.18 4.25
N THR A 140 -5.88 0.14 5.44
CA THR A 140 -6.31 -0.52 6.68
C THR A 140 -7.03 0.45 7.60
N GLU A 141 -7.99 -0.06 8.37
CA GLU A 141 -8.78 0.77 9.29
C GLU A 141 -8.02 1.00 10.59
N LEU A 142 -7.84 2.27 10.93
CA LEU A 142 -7.09 2.67 12.13
C LEU A 142 -7.93 2.69 13.40
N GLU A 143 -9.25 2.79 13.26
CA GLU A 143 -10.19 2.91 14.38
C GLU A 143 -10.16 1.68 15.29
N GLY A 144 -9.62 0.55 14.81
CA GLY A 144 -9.43 -0.67 15.59
C GLY A 144 -8.45 -0.53 16.76
N LEU A 145 -7.46 0.37 16.71
CA LEU A 145 -6.46 0.50 17.78
C LEU A 145 -7.05 0.97 19.13
N ASN A 146 -8.14 1.74 19.08
CA ASN A 146 -8.83 2.24 20.27
C ASN A 146 -9.72 1.18 20.94
N ARG A 147 -9.90 0.01 20.32
CA ARG A 147 -10.69 -1.08 20.91
C ARG A 147 -9.82 -1.83 21.91
N ARG A 148 -10.39 -2.10 23.10
CA ARG A 148 -9.69 -2.83 24.17
C ARG A 148 -9.34 -4.27 23.77
N ASP A 149 -10.10 -4.84 22.85
CA ASP A 149 -9.93 -6.20 22.33
C ASP A 149 -9.72 -6.11 20.81
N VAL A 150 -8.46 -6.07 20.37
CA VAL A 150 -8.10 -6.02 18.94
C VAL A 150 -7.87 -7.44 18.43
N ASP A 151 -8.92 -8.27 18.47
CA ASP A 151 -8.80 -9.67 18.04
C ASP A 151 -8.88 -9.84 16.52
N GLU A 152 -9.00 -8.74 15.77
CA GLU A 152 -9.14 -8.76 14.33
C GLU A 152 -8.21 -7.75 13.63
N LEU A 153 -7.59 -8.19 12.53
CA LEU A 153 -6.95 -7.34 11.53
C LEU A 153 -8.02 -6.85 10.54
N ARG A 154 -8.05 -5.54 10.25
CA ARG A 154 -9.12 -4.93 9.44
C ARG A 154 -8.59 -4.13 8.26
N ILE A 155 -9.26 -4.27 7.12
CA ILE A 155 -9.03 -3.46 5.92
C ILE A 155 -10.16 -2.44 5.72
N ASP A 156 -9.85 -1.32 5.11
CA ASP A 156 -10.80 -0.23 4.83
C ASP A 156 -11.81 -0.65 3.76
N GLN A 157 -13.06 -0.85 4.20
CA GLN A 157 -14.17 -1.28 3.35
C GLN A 157 -14.49 -0.26 2.26
N THR A 158 -14.25 1.03 2.50
CA THR A 158 -14.58 2.08 1.52
C THR A 158 -13.67 2.04 0.31
N GLN A 159 -12.47 1.47 0.49
CA GLN A 159 -11.44 1.46 -0.54
C GLN A 159 -11.39 0.16 -1.32
N CYS A 160 -11.91 -0.95 -0.78
CA CYS A 160 -11.81 -2.29 -1.37
C CYS A 160 -13.21 -2.90 -1.59
N ILE A 161 -13.49 -3.46 -2.77
CA ILE A 161 -14.59 -4.44 -2.92
C ILE A 161 -14.01 -5.82 -2.57
N SER A 162 -13.53 -5.96 -1.33
CA SER A 162 -13.06 -7.23 -0.80
C SER A 162 -14.24 -8.09 -0.38
N ILE A 163 -14.03 -9.41 -0.31
CA ILE A 163 -15.04 -10.35 0.14
C ILE A 163 -15.11 -10.33 1.68
N GLU A 164 -13.95 -10.21 2.34
CA GLU A 164 -13.83 -10.20 3.79
C GLU A 164 -12.98 -9.00 4.24
N PHE A 165 -13.47 -8.27 5.25
CA PHE A 165 -12.86 -7.01 5.69
C PHE A 165 -12.16 -7.11 7.04
N ASN A 166 -12.37 -8.21 7.74
CA ASN A 166 -11.79 -8.51 9.02
C ASN A 166 -11.31 -9.95 9.03
N GLN A 167 -10.21 -10.18 9.74
CA GLN A 167 -9.63 -11.51 9.91
C GLN A 167 -9.14 -11.66 11.34
N PRO A 168 -9.20 -12.87 11.92
CA PRO A 168 -8.72 -13.10 13.28
C PRO A 168 -7.22 -12.81 13.39
N ALA A 169 -6.76 -12.18 14.48
CA ALA A 169 -5.38 -11.73 14.64
C ALA A 169 -4.34 -12.88 14.56
N GLU A 170 -4.77 -14.13 14.75
CA GLU A 170 -3.97 -15.34 14.60
C GLU A 170 -3.41 -15.52 13.18
N ILE A 171 -4.08 -15.00 12.15
CA ILE A 171 -3.56 -15.10 10.77
C ILE A 171 -2.25 -14.33 10.57
N ALA A 172 -1.86 -13.47 11.53
CA ALA A 172 -0.59 -12.76 11.56
C ALA A 172 0.65 -13.69 11.58
N GLU A 173 0.46 -14.96 11.95
CA GLU A 173 1.51 -16.00 11.95
C GLU A 173 1.81 -16.52 10.54
N LEU A 174 0.85 -16.41 9.62
CA LEU A 174 1.02 -16.84 8.23
C LEU A 174 1.99 -15.92 7.48
N PRO A 175 2.65 -16.42 6.43
CA PRO A 175 3.34 -15.57 5.46
C PRO A 175 2.45 -14.41 5.01
N PHE A 176 3.00 -13.20 4.96
CA PHE A 176 2.25 -11.98 4.66
C PHE A 176 1.46 -12.10 3.36
N CYS A 177 2.01 -12.75 2.33
CA CYS A 177 1.27 -13.00 1.08
C CYS A 177 0.03 -13.88 1.26
N GLU A 178 0.11 -14.94 2.06
CA GLU A 178 -1.00 -15.86 2.33
C GLU A 178 -2.05 -15.18 3.23
N MET A 179 -1.58 -14.50 4.28
CA MET A 179 -2.42 -13.67 5.13
C MET A 179 -3.20 -12.64 4.30
N MET A 180 -2.55 -11.98 3.35
CA MET A 180 -3.19 -10.97 2.50
C MET A 180 -4.24 -11.58 1.56
N GLN A 181 -4.05 -12.82 1.10
CA GLN A 181 -5.04 -13.55 0.29
C GLN A 181 -6.30 -13.93 1.07
N SER A 182 -6.22 -14.02 2.41
CA SER A 182 -7.41 -14.30 3.23
C SER A 182 -8.46 -13.19 3.15
N PHE A 183 -8.05 -11.94 2.92
CA PHE A 183 -8.99 -10.83 2.70
C PHE A 183 -9.67 -10.88 1.32
N GLY A 184 -9.17 -11.70 0.40
CA GLY A 184 -9.67 -11.86 -0.95
C GLY A 184 -8.57 -11.85 -2.01
N PRO A 185 -8.95 -11.93 -3.30
CA PRO A 185 -7.99 -11.90 -4.40
C PRO A 185 -7.24 -10.55 -4.44
N LEU A 186 -5.91 -10.61 -4.30
CA LEU A 186 -5.03 -9.42 -4.26
C LEU A 186 -4.94 -8.67 -5.58
N LEU A 187 -5.11 -9.38 -6.68
CA LEU A 187 -5.14 -8.82 -8.02
C LEU A 187 -6.21 -9.53 -8.84
N PRO A 188 -6.70 -8.90 -9.91
CA PRO A 188 -7.49 -9.60 -10.91
C PRO A 188 -6.66 -10.77 -11.44
N VAL A 189 -7.06 -12.00 -11.09
CA VAL A 189 -6.51 -13.20 -11.71
C VAL A 189 -7.02 -13.20 -13.15
N LYS A 190 -6.10 -13.26 -14.11
CA LYS A 190 -6.47 -13.48 -15.50
C LYS A 190 -7.12 -14.86 -15.55
N ASP A 191 -8.41 -14.89 -15.76
CA ASP A 191 -9.15 -16.13 -15.83
C ASP A 191 -8.83 -16.79 -17.17
N ASP A 192 -7.78 -17.62 -17.20
CA ASP A 192 -7.32 -18.32 -18.41
C ASP A 192 -8.36 -19.35 -18.92
N THR A 193 -9.41 -19.60 -18.13
CA THR A 193 -10.52 -20.49 -18.49
C THR A 193 -11.59 -19.81 -19.35
N VAL A 194 -11.52 -18.49 -19.57
CA VAL A 194 -12.40 -17.80 -20.51
C VAL A 194 -11.92 -18.08 -21.93
N MET A 195 -12.32 -19.26 -22.41
CA MET A 195 -12.21 -19.72 -23.77
C MET A 195 -12.76 -18.68 -24.75
N GLN A 196 -12.01 -18.52 -25.85
CA GLN A 196 -12.47 -18.33 -27.22
C GLN A 196 -13.99 -18.47 -27.38
N SER A 197 -14.74 -17.41 -27.11
CA SER A 197 -16.08 -17.27 -27.65
C SER A 197 -15.93 -17.32 -29.16
N VAL A 198 -16.46 -18.38 -29.76
CA VAL A 198 -16.55 -18.57 -31.21
C VAL A 198 -17.04 -17.25 -31.81
N ALA A 199 -16.20 -16.64 -32.65
CA ALA A 199 -16.48 -15.36 -33.26
C ALA A 199 -17.72 -15.50 -34.15
N ASP A 200 -18.84 -14.94 -33.70
CA ASP A 200 -20.03 -14.77 -34.53
C ASP A 200 -19.77 -13.59 -35.47
N PRO A 201 -19.70 -13.79 -36.80
CA PRO A 201 -19.10 -12.81 -37.72
C PRO A 201 -19.99 -11.59 -38.02
N VAL A 202 -21.19 -11.51 -37.45
CA VAL A 202 -22.21 -10.50 -37.84
C VAL A 202 -22.30 -9.31 -36.87
N PHE A 203 -21.67 -9.39 -35.68
CA PHE A 203 -21.56 -8.25 -34.75
C PHE A 203 -20.22 -8.28 -33.98
N SER A 204 -19.12 -7.92 -34.62
CA SER A 204 -17.86 -7.61 -33.91
C SER A 204 -17.85 -6.17 -33.36
N ALA A 205 -18.95 -5.74 -32.74
CA ALA A 205 -19.12 -4.43 -32.10
C ALA A 205 -18.68 -4.42 -30.62
N ASP A 206 -18.41 -5.60 -30.06
CA ASP A 206 -17.99 -5.78 -28.66
C ASP A 206 -16.47 -5.75 -28.47
N SER A 207 -15.67 -5.64 -29.53
CA SER A 207 -14.21 -5.51 -29.39
C SER A 207 -13.83 -4.05 -29.28
N LEU A 208 -13.84 -3.53 -28.05
CA LEU A 208 -13.35 -2.20 -27.78
C LEU A 208 -11.82 -2.21 -27.92
N TYR A 209 -11.30 -1.58 -28.98
CA TYR A 209 -9.86 -1.51 -29.19
C TYR A 209 -9.21 -0.80 -28.03
N VAL A 210 -8.24 -1.51 -27.46
CA VAL A 210 -7.38 -1.05 -26.39
C VAL A 210 -6.81 0.35 -26.70
N SER A 211 -6.36 0.60 -27.92
CA SER A 211 -5.87 1.92 -28.33
C SER A 211 -6.87 3.08 -28.25
N LEU A 212 -8.18 2.79 -28.16
CA LEU A 212 -9.27 3.77 -28.11
C LEU A 212 -9.78 4.04 -26.69
N LEU A 213 -9.35 3.26 -25.69
CA LEU A 213 -9.69 3.49 -24.29
C LEU A 213 -8.77 4.56 -23.70
N ASN A 214 -9.35 5.73 -23.47
CA ASN A 214 -8.77 6.75 -22.62
C ASN A 214 -9.82 7.19 -21.59
N ALA A 215 -9.42 8.02 -20.63
CA ALA A 215 -10.32 8.51 -19.58
C ALA A 215 -11.57 9.23 -20.14
N SER A 216 -11.44 9.92 -21.27
CA SER A 216 -12.56 10.59 -21.95
C SER A 216 -13.54 9.56 -22.54
N THR A 217 -13.05 8.52 -23.22
CA THR A 217 -13.91 7.47 -23.77
C THR A 217 -14.64 6.73 -22.65
N LEU A 218 -13.95 6.40 -21.56
CA LEU A 218 -14.56 5.72 -20.40
C LEU A 218 -15.66 6.58 -19.77
N THR A 219 -15.40 7.87 -19.53
CA THR A 219 -16.35 8.75 -18.83
C THR A 219 -17.48 9.26 -19.71
N GLN A 220 -17.21 9.62 -20.97
CA GLN A 220 -18.21 10.24 -21.86
C GLN A 220 -19.04 9.22 -22.63
N VAL A 221 -18.44 8.10 -23.05
CA VAL A 221 -19.14 7.08 -23.85
C VAL A 221 -19.60 5.93 -22.95
N GLY A 222 -18.72 5.46 -22.06
CA GLY A 222 -19.04 4.37 -21.13
C GLY A 222 -19.86 4.80 -19.92
N GLU A 223 -20.00 6.12 -19.67
CA GLU A 223 -20.58 6.68 -18.44
C GLU A 223 -19.92 6.09 -17.19
N ILE A 224 -18.63 5.75 -17.28
CA ILE A 224 -17.86 5.14 -16.19
C ILE A 224 -17.27 6.25 -15.33
N GLN A 225 -17.55 6.18 -14.03
CA GLN A 225 -16.93 7.05 -13.03
C GLN A 225 -15.53 6.55 -12.72
N ILE A 226 -14.56 7.46 -12.60
CA ILE A 226 -13.20 7.12 -12.19
C ILE A 226 -13.03 7.50 -10.72
N GLN A 227 -12.79 6.50 -9.87
CA GLN A 227 -12.44 6.71 -8.48
C GLN A 227 -10.94 6.52 -8.29
N TRP A 228 -10.27 7.54 -7.76
CA TRP A 228 -8.85 7.46 -7.42
C TRP A 228 -8.66 6.79 -6.06
N ILE A 229 -7.78 5.78 -6.02
CA ILE A 229 -7.49 5.00 -4.82
C ILE A 229 -5.99 5.01 -4.51
N ASN A 230 -5.66 4.75 -3.25
CA ASN A 230 -4.29 4.74 -2.73
C ASN A 230 -3.76 3.34 -2.41
N ASN A 231 -4.50 2.28 -2.78
CA ASN A 231 -4.09 0.89 -2.59
C ASN A 231 -4.03 0.15 -3.94
N ILE A 232 -3.10 -0.77 -4.07
CA ILE A 232 -2.83 -1.49 -5.32
C ILE A 232 -3.86 -2.59 -5.56
N SER A 233 -4.33 -3.26 -4.50
CA SER A 233 -5.25 -4.40 -4.63
C SER A 233 -6.57 -4.04 -5.31
N SER A 234 -7.05 -2.81 -5.11
CA SER A 234 -8.30 -2.34 -5.73
C SER A 234 -8.07 -1.71 -7.10
N HIS A 235 -6.84 -1.71 -7.62
CA HIS A 235 -6.56 -1.16 -8.95
C HIS A 235 -7.28 -1.96 -10.04
N LEU A 236 -7.97 -1.26 -10.94
CA LEU A 236 -8.79 -1.83 -12.02
C LEU A 236 -9.99 -2.62 -11.52
N GLN A 237 -10.38 -2.41 -10.26
CA GLN A 237 -11.65 -2.88 -9.74
C GLN A 237 -12.78 -2.06 -10.37
N PHE A 238 -13.75 -2.77 -10.96
CA PHE A 238 -14.92 -2.18 -11.59
C PHE A 238 -16.16 -2.65 -10.86
N ASP A 239 -16.93 -1.68 -10.37
CA ASP A 239 -18.27 -1.87 -9.84
C ASP A 239 -19.28 -1.58 -10.95
N SER A 240 -19.97 -2.62 -11.42
CA SER A 240 -20.96 -2.50 -12.49
C SER A 240 -22.24 -1.81 -12.06
N GLU A 241 -22.59 -1.84 -10.77
CA GLU A 241 -23.81 -1.21 -10.26
C GLU A 241 -23.66 0.32 -10.28
N SER A 242 -22.54 0.82 -9.73
CA SER A 242 -22.24 2.26 -9.73
C SER A 242 -21.52 2.74 -11.01
N ARG A 243 -21.12 1.81 -11.89
CA ARG A 243 -20.21 2.04 -13.03
C ARG A 243 -18.91 2.74 -12.62
N THR A 244 -18.35 2.35 -11.48
CA THR A 244 -17.14 2.97 -10.95
C THR A 244 -15.91 2.12 -11.23
N LEU A 245 -14.92 2.68 -11.93
CA LEU A 245 -13.59 2.11 -12.12
C LEU A 245 -12.59 2.74 -11.15
N LYS A 246 -11.96 1.91 -10.32
CA LYS A 246 -10.94 2.33 -9.36
C LYS A 246 -9.55 2.35 -9.98
N LEU A 247 -8.86 3.49 -9.92
CA LEU A 247 -7.51 3.68 -10.46
C LEU A 247 -6.54 4.13 -9.37
N PHE A 248 -5.36 3.50 -9.30
CA PHE A 248 -4.34 3.83 -8.31
C PHE A 248 -3.67 5.17 -8.66
N CYS A 249 -3.57 6.09 -7.69
CA CYS A 249 -3.21 7.49 -7.93
C CYS A 249 -1.86 7.93 -7.37
N LEU A 250 -0.95 6.99 -7.05
CA LEU A 250 0.36 7.30 -6.47
C LEU A 250 1.50 6.95 -7.45
N PRO A 251 1.68 7.74 -8.52
CA PRO A 251 2.73 7.51 -9.51
C PRO A 251 4.13 7.63 -8.91
N SER A 252 4.31 8.46 -7.87
CA SER A 252 5.57 8.62 -7.16
C SER A 252 6.10 7.30 -6.59
N PHE A 253 5.22 6.50 -6.00
CA PHE A 253 5.56 5.15 -5.52
C PHE A 253 6.06 4.25 -6.66
N ALA A 254 5.37 4.26 -7.80
CA ALA A 254 5.76 3.44 -8.95
C ALA A 254 7.11 3.88 -9.52
N GLU A 255 7.32 5.18 -9.65
CA GLU A 255 8.55 5.76 -10.19
C GLU A 255 9.74 5.43 -9.30
N VAL A 256 9.61 5.66 -7.99
CA VAL A 256 10.66 5.37 -6.98
C VAL A 256 11.06 3.89 -6.99
N ASN A 257 10.12 2.98 -7.28
CA ASN A 257 10.38 1.54 -7.32
C ASN A 257 10.72 1.00 -8.73
N SER A 258 10.57 1.80 -9.79
CA SER A 258 10.68 1.32 -11.18
C SER A 258 12.08 0.96 -11.65
N ASN A 259 13.11 1.50 -11.00
CA ASN A 259 14.50 1.36 -11.42
C ASN A 259 15.32 0.45 -10.49
N THR A 260 14.71 -0.13 -9.45
CA THR A 260 15.48 -0.78 -8.40
C THR A 260 15.38 -2.29 -8.46
N SER A 261 16.49 -2.93 -8.81
CA SER A 261 16.67 -4.39 -8.78
C SER A 261 16.61 -4.97 -7.36
N ALA A 262 16.46 -4.14 -6.34
CA ALA A 262 16.37 -4.53 -4.94
C ALA A 262 15.11 -4.00 -4.27
N ALA A 263 14.06 -3.59 -5.00
CA ALA A 263 12.83 -3.11 -4.37
C ALA A 263 12.21 -4.19 -3.46
N VAL A 264 11.57 -3.77 -2.35
CA VAL A 264 10.76 -4.61 -1.42
C VAL A 264 9.81 -5.58 -2.16
N PHE A 265 9.46 -5.23 -3.39
CA PHE A 265 8.47 -5.85 -4.24
C PHE A 265 8.95 -7.01 -5.13
N LYS A 266 10.21 -7.44 -5.01
CA LYS A 266 10.74 -8.59 -5.77
C LYS A 266 10.34 -9.96 -5.21
N TYR A 267 9.19 -10.07 -4.58
CA TYR A 267 8.71 -11.37 -4.10
C TYR A 267 8.31 -12.25 -5.27
N GLU A 268 9.16 -13.24 -5.55
CA GLU A 268 8.87 -14.39 -6.44
C GLU A 268 7.54 -15.05 -6.11
N THR A 269 7.16 -15.08 -4.82
CA THR A 269 5.94 -15.71 -4.32
C THR A 269 4.69 -14.86 -4.54
N LEU A 270 4.81 -13.53 -4.57
CA LEU A 270 3.65 -12.69 -4.75
C LEU A 270 3.18 -12.68 -6.20
N GLN A 271 4.03 -13.04 -7.17
CA GLN A 271 3.76 -12.99 -8.63
C GLN A 271 2.97 -11.73 -9.04
N LEU A 272 3.03 -10.66 -8.23
CA LEU A 272 2.39 -9.41 -8.53
C LEU A 272 3.20 -8.95 -9.73
N PRO A 273 2.58 -8.77 -10.90
CA PRO A 273 3.28 -8.20 -12.02
C PRO A 273 3.43 -6.72 -11.69
N LEU A 274 4.30 -6.38 -10.74
CA LEU A 274 4.67 -5.01 -10.41
C LEU A 274 5.37 -4.38 -11.60
N ASN A 275 5.92 -5.18 -12.52
CA ASN A 275 6.24 -4.76 -13.87
C ASN A 275 5.00 -4.33 -14.66
N ALA A 276 3.89 -5.06 -14.62
CA ALA A 276 2.62 -4.62 -15.25
C ALA A 276 2.03 -3.40 -14.54
N ILE A 277 2.06 -3.31 -13.21
CA ILE A 277 1.60 -2.13 -12.45
C ILE A 277 2.51 -0.93 -12.75
N SER A 278 3.83 -1.10 -12.80
CA SER A 278 4.81 -0.07 -13.19
C SER A 278 4.59 0.38 -14.62
N HIS A 279 4.33 -0.55 -15.55
CA HIS A 279 3.94 -0.20 -16.91
C HIS A 279 2.61 0.56 -16.97
N CYS A 280 1.60 0.14 -16.21
CA CYS A 280 0.29 0.80 -16.11
C CYS A 280 0.39 2.20 -15.46
N LEU A 281 1.29 2.39 -14.49
CA LEU A 281 1.45 3.64 -13.73
C LEU A 281 2.37 4.65 -14.41
N LYS A 282 3.40 4.21 -15.15
CA LYS A 282 4.23 5.10 -16.00
C LYS A 282 3.43 5.90 -17.02
N LEU A 283 2.18 5.49 -17.30
CA LEU A 283 1.28 6.12 -18.25
C LEU A 283 0.34 7.16 -17.61
N THR A 284 0.30 7.23 -16.27
CA THR A 284 -0.53 8.21 -15.52
C THR A 284 0.20 9.52 -15.22
N ALA A 285 1.52 9.59 -15.41
CA ALA A 285 2.37 10.70 -14.96
C ALA A 285 2.64 11.81 -16.00
N SER A 286 2.10 11.72 -17.23
CA SER A 286 2.22 12.78 -18.25
C SER A 286 0.99 13.68 -18.26
N ALA A 287 1.08 14.85 -17.61
CA ALA A 287 -0.02 15.81 -17.50
C ALA A 287 -0.44 16.43 -18.86
N ASP A 288 0.42 16.38 -19.88
CA ASP A 288 0.17 17.01 -21.19
C ASP A 288 -0.24 16.03 -22.29
N SER A 289 -0.30 14.72 -22.00
CA SER A 289 -0.94 13.76 -22.90
C SER A 289 -1.33 12.50 -22.14
N PHE A 290 -2.61 12.46 -21.73
CA PHE A 290 -3.26 11.28 -21.16
C PHE A 290 -3.35 10.15 -22.21
N LYS A 291 -2.23 9.46 -22.48
CA LYS A 291 -2.20 8.19 -23.20
C LYS A 291 -2.09 7.06 -22.19
N ILE A 292 -3.24 6.62 -21.70
CA ILE A 292 -3.37 5.44 -20.84
C ILE A 292 -3.17 4.19 -21.72
N THR A 293 -2.00 3.58 -21.68
CA THR A 293 -1.77 2.21 -22.19
C THR A 293 -1.95 1.17 -21.06
N THR A 294 -2.99 1.29 -20.23
CA THR A 294 -3.35 0.30 -19.18
C THR A 294 -4.42 -0.64 -19.70
N THR A 295 -4.22 -1.20 -20.89
CA THR A 295 -5.37 -1.24 -21.75
C THR A 295 -5.83 -2.63 -22.22
N CYS A 296 -5.01 -3.67 -22.00
CA CYS A 296 -5.52 -5.05 -22.05
C CYS A 296 -6.36 -5.44 -20.82
N ILE A 297 -6.03 -4.94 -19.61
CA ILE A 297 -6.69 -5.38 -18.37
C ILE A 297 -8.02 -4.66 -18.14
N ILE A 298 -8.12 -3.37 -18.50
CA ILE A 298 -9.36 -2.57 -18.40
C ILE A 298 -10.43 -3.10 -19.36
N ALA A 299 -10.08 -3.35 -20.62
CA ALA A 299 -11.02 -3.83 -21.64
C ALA A 299 -11.63 -5.19 -21.26
N GLN A 300 -10.81 -6.10 -20.73
CA GLN A 300 -11.24 -7.44 -20.36
C GLN A 300 -12.29 -7.41 -19.23
N ARG A 301 -12.15 -6.54 -18.23
CA ARG A 301 -13.15 -6.45 -17.14
C ARG A 301 -14.45 -5.76 -17.53
N ILE A 302 -14.40 -4.69 -18.34
CA ILE A 302 -15.61 -3.99 -18.80
C ILE A 302 -16.47 -4.91 -19.67
N LEU A 303 -15.85 -5.77 -20.50
CA LEU A 303 -16.58 -6.68 -21.39
C LEU A 303 -17.17 -7.90 -20.67
N HIS A 304 -16.64 -8.30 -19.51
CA HIS A 304 -17.11 -9.47 -18.75
C HIS A 304 -18.18 -9.18 -17.70
N GLN A 305 -18.46 -7.92 -17.37
CA GLN A 305 -19.54 -7.55 -16.45
C GLN A 305 -20.80 -7.05 -17.18
N LYS A 306 -21.13 -7.62 -18.35
CA LYS A 306 -22.42 -7.35 -18.99
C LYS A 306 -23.55 -7.74 -18.02
N PRO A 307 -24.45 -6.81 -17.66
CA PRO A 307 -25.66 -7.17 -16.94
C PRO A 307 -26.56 -7.98 -17.88
N PHE A 308 -27.14 -9.07 -17.36
CA PHE A 308 -28.38 -9.60 -17.91
C PHE A 308 -29.53 -8.64 -17.60
#